data_AF-A0A517SX41-F1
#
_entry.id   AF-A0A517SX41-F1
#
_cell.length_a   1.000
_cell.length_b   1.000
_cell.length_c   1.000
_cell.angle_alpha   90.00
_cell.angle_beta   90.00
_cell.angle_gamma   90.00
#
_symmetry.space_group_name_H-M   'P 1'
#
loop_
_entity.id
_entity.type
_entity.pdbx_description
1 polymer ?
#
loop_
_entity_poly.entity_id
_entity_poly.type
_entity_poly.pdbx_seq_one_letter_code
_entity_poly.pdbx_strand_id
1 'polypeptide(L)'
;MQEIKPTSPGVKRSNVSRLWQEAGSKFVQELRSRGLASTTWCALMLDGIRLSKEQTAVVALGVDDQGRKHVLDFALGSSEKGMSHLLLKLLMVSLVMT
;
A
#
# COMPACT_ATOMS: atom_id res chain seq x y z
N MET A 1 18.40 -11.70 10.58
CA MET A 1 17.26 -12.34 9.87
C MET A 1 16.57 -13.24 10.86
N GLN A 2 15.32 -12.95 11.25
CA GLN A 2 14.54 -13.90 12.06
C GLN A 2 14.01 -15.00 11.15
N GLU A 3 14.41 -16.23 11.43
CA GLU A 3 14.02 -17.42 10.69
C GLU A 3 12.57 -17.81 11.07
N ILE A 4 11.64 -17.59 10.15
CA ILE A 4 10.23 -17.97 10.32
C ILE A 4 10.03 -19.31 9.60
N LYS A 5 10.22 -20.43 10.31
CA LYS A 5 9.77 -21.75 9.85
C LYS A 5 8.55 -22.19 10.67
N PRO A 6 7.34 -22.32 10.08
CA PRO A 6 6.27 -23.04 10.72
C PRO A 6 6.23 -24.45 10.14
N THR A 7 7.17 -25.31 10.54
CA THR A 7 6.99 -26.75 10.36
C THR A 7 6.47 -27.30 11.69
N SER A 8 5.15 -27.23 11.88
CA SER A 8 4.51 -27.99 12.96
C SER A 8 3.10 -28.42 12.55
N PRO A 9 2.80 -29.73 12.53
CA PRO A 9 1.47 -30.25 12.24
C PRO A 9 0.53 -29.86 13.40
N GLY A 10 -0.26 -28.81 13.22
CA GLY A 10 -1.18 -28.33 14.26
C GLY A 10 -1.53 -26.85 14.23
N VAL A 11 -0.93 -26.04 13.34
CA VAL A 11 -1.28 -24.62 13.24
C VAL A 11 -2.69 -24.48 12.65
N LYS A 12 -3.67 -24.18 13.50
CA LYS A 12 -5.05 -23.91 13.09
C LYS A 12 -5.08 -22.73 12.10
N ARG A 13 -5.89 -22.83 11.04
CA ARG A 13 -6.05 -21.78 10.01
C ARG A 13 -6.30 -20.39 10.60
N SER A 14 -7.02 -20.32 11.72
CA SER A 14 -7.29 -19.09 12.48
C SER A 14 -6.03 -18.41 13.02
N ASN A 15 -5.03 -19.18 13.45
CA ASN A 15 -3.78 -18.63 13.99
C ASN A 15 -2.91 -18.05 12.88
N VAL A 16 -2.82 -18.75 11.74
CA VAL A 16 -2.14 -18.21 10.54
C VAL A 16 -2.82 -16.92 10.08
N SER A 17 -4.15 -16.92 10.00
CA SER A 17 -4.90 -15.72 9.58
C SER A 17 -4.65 -14.52 10.49
N ARG A 18 -4.62 -14.71 11.82
CA ARG A 18 -4.33 -13.63 12.77
C ARG A 18 -2.91 -13.05 12.60
N LEU A 19 -1.91 -13.92 12.45
CA LEU A 19 -0.53 -13.50 12.19
C LEU A 19 -0.42 -12.67 10.91
N TRP A 20 -1.12 -13.06 9.84
CA TRP A 20 -1.16 -12.29 8.60
C TRP A 20 -1.85 -10.93 8.75
N GLN A 21 -2.92 -10.85 9.55
CA GLN A 21 -3.58 -9.57 9.84
C GLN A 21 -2.66 -8.62 10.62
N GLU A 22 -1.99 -9.12 11.65
CA GLU A 22 -1.07 -8.33 12.47
C GLU A 22 0.15 -7.86 11.67
N ALA A 23 0.80 -8.76 10.94
CA ALA A 23 1.94 -8.42 10.08
C ALA A 23 1.51 -7.45 8.97
N GLY A 24 0.39 -7.73 8.29
CA GLY A 24 -0.15 -6.89 7.24
C GLY A 24 -0.48 -5.47 7.74
N SER A 25 -1.09 -5.35 8.92
CA SER A 25 -1.38 -4.03 9.51
C SER A 25 -0.10 -3.24 9.81
N LYS A 26 0.96 -3.90 10.29
CA LYS A 26 2.26 -3.23 10.49
C LYS A 26 2.85 -2.75 9.17
N PHE A 27 2.86 -3.59 8.14
CA PHE A 27 3.35 -3.21 6.82
C PHE A 27 2.59 -2.02 6.23
N VAL A 28 1.25 -2.01 6.35
CA VAL A 28 0.44 -0.87 5.88
C VAL A 28 0.74 0.39 6.68
N GLN A 29 0.95 0.28 7.98
CA GLN A 29 1.31 1.43 8.82
C GLN A 29 2.67 2.00 8.42
N GLU A 30 3.68 1.15 8.25
CA GLU A 30 5.03 1.54 7.80
C GLU A 30 5.01 2.20 6.42
N LEU A 31 4.25 1.63 5.48
CA LEU A 31 4.03 2.20 4.16
C LEU A 31 3.48 3.64 4.26
N ARG A 32 2.49 3.85 5.14
CA ARG A 32 1.79 5.12 5.28
C ARG A 32 2.55 6.16 6.09
N SER A 33 3.42 5.74 7.01
CA SER A 33 4.22 6.64 7.86
C SER A 33 5.52 7.10 7.22
N ARG A 34 5.94 6.47 6.11
CA ARG A 34 7.21 6.83 5.47
C ARG A 34 7.15 8.26 4.90
N GLY A 35 8.28 8.96 4.99
CA GLY A 35 8.44 10.27 4.36
C GLY A 35 8.47 10.15 2.83
N LEU A 36 7.90 11.14 2.15
CA LEU A 36 7.90 11.24 0.68
C LEU A 36 8.73 12.43 0.16
N ALA A 37 9.21 13.29 1.07
CA ALA A 37 9.88 14.55 0.76
C ALA A 37 11.29 14.41 0.18
N SER A 38 11.99 13.31 0.49
CA SER A 38 13.37 13.09 0.05
C SER A 38 13.49 12.55 -1.38
N THR A 39 12.36 12.29 -2.05
CA THR A 39 12.32 11.72 -3.39
C THR A 39 11.87 12.80 -4.37
N THR A 40 12.63 12.98 -5.45
CA THR A 40 12.19 13.80 -6.58
C THR A 40 11.18 12.99 -7.39
N TRP A 41 9.93 13.43 -7.38
CA TRP A 41 8.85 12.79 -8.10
C TRP A 41 8.67 13.46 -9.46
N CYS A 42 8.56 12.66 -10.51
CA CYS A 42 8.32 13.12 -11.88
C CYS A 42 6.87 12.96 -12.31
N ALA A 43 6.17 11.94 -11.80
CA ALA A 43 4.77 11.70 -12.12
C ALA A 43 4.02 11.03 -10.97
N LEU A 44 2.71 11.27 -10.96
CA LEU A 44 1.77 10.61 -10.07
C LEU A 44 0.71 9.89 -10.90
N MET A 45 0.36 8.67 -10.49
CA MET A 45 -0.59 7.82 -11.20
C MET A 45 -1.55 7.15 -10.23
N LEU A 46 -2.78 6.91 -10.69
CA LEU A 46 -3.73 6.00 -10.06
C LEU A 46 -3.89 4.76 -10.93
N ASP A 47 -3.85 3.59 -10.31
CA ASP A 47 -4.07 2.32 -11.00
C ASP A 47 -5.06 1.44 -10.23
N GLY A 48 -5.90 0.71 -10.95
CA GLY A 48 -6.93 -0.16 -10.39
C GLY A 48 -6.52 -1.63 -10.47
N ILE A 49 -6.28 -2.27 -9.33
CA ILE A 49 -5.97 -3.70 -9.25
C ILE A 49 -7.23 -4.47 -8.87
N ARG A 50 -7.74 -5.29 -9.77
CA ARG A 50 -8.89 -6.17 -9.51
C ARG A 50 -8.45 -7.35 -8.64
N LEU A 51 -8.96 -7.43 -7.41
CA LEU A 51 -8.66 -8.50 -6.45
C LEU A 51 -9.66 -9.66 -6.55
N SER A 52 -10.92 -9.35 -6.88
CA SER A 52 -11.97 -10.33 -7.14
C SER A 52 -13.01 -9.77 -8.10
N LYS A 53 -14.10 -10.51 -8.35
CA LYS A 53 -15.21 -10.00 -9.17
C LYS A 53 -15.84 -8.73 -8.59
N GLU A 54 -15.94 -8.65 -7.27
CA GLU A 54 -16.62 -7.56 -6.55
C GLU A 54 -15.65 -6.59 -5.84
N GLN A 55 -14.34 -6.87 -5.87
CA GLN A 55 -13.34 -6.08 -5.15
C GLN A 55 -12.23 -5.59 -6.08
N THR A 56 -12.02 -4.27 -6.07
CA THR A 56 -10.90 -3.59 -6.73
C THR A 56 -10.16 -2.77 -5.68
N ALA A 57 -8.84 -2.82 -5.71
CA ALA A 57 -7.98 -1.88 -5.00
C ALA A 57 -7.60 -0.75 -5.94
N VAL A 58 -7.65 0.49 -5.48
CA VAL A 58 -7.06 1.63 -6.17
C VAL A 58 -5.71 1.93 -5.52
N VAL A 59 -4.67 2.07 -6.32
CA VAL A 59 -3.29 2.23 -5.89
C VAL A 59 -2.77 3.59 -6.38
N ALA A 60 -2.20 4.37 -5.46
CA ALA A 60 -1.44 5.57 -5.81
C ALA A 60 0.03 5.19 -6.06
N LEU A 61 0.55 5.57 -7.22
CA LEU A 61 1.92 5.32 -7.65
C LEU A 61 2.64 6.65 -7.89
N GLY A 62 3.87 6.75 -7.39
CA GLY A 62 4.80 7.83 -7.75
C GLY A 62 5.89 7.29 -8.64
N VAL A 63 6.28 8.04 -9.68
CA VAL A 63 7.45 7.75 -10.51
C VAL A 63 8.55 8.72 -10.13
N ASP A 64 9.72 8.20 -9.75
CA ASP A 64 10.88 9.03 -9.41
C ASP A 64 11.67 9.49 -10.65
N ASP A 65 12.67 10.33 -10.42
CA ASP A 65 13.60 10.86 -11.42
C ASP A 65 14.47 9.78 -12.10
N GLN A 66 14.54 8.59 -11.51
CA GLN A 66 15.19 7.41 -12.07
C GLN A 66 14.19 6.51 -12.84
N GLY A 67 12.94 6.95 -13.00
CA GLY A 67 11.88 6.20 -13.69
C GLY A 67 11.32 5.02 -12.89
N ARG A 68 11.63 4.90 -11.60
CA ARG A 68 11.16 3.80 -10.75
C ARG A 68 9.78 4.12 -10.20
N LYS A 69 8.89 3.11 -10.23
CA LYS A 69 7.55 3.20 -9.68
C LYS A 69 7.56 2.83 -8.20
N HIS A 70 6.94 3.66 -7.37
CA HIS A 70 6.81 3.47 -5.93
C HIS A 70 5.33 3.46 -5.55
N VAL A 71 4.87 2.41 -4.86
CA VAL A 71 3.53 2.38 -4.28
C VAL A 71 3.47 3.34 -3.11
N LEU A 72 2.66 4.39 -3.21
CA LEU A 72 2.52 5.45 -2.20
C LEU A 72 1.46 5.11 -1.16
N ASP A 73 0.32 4.59 -1.60
CA ASP A 73 -0.76 4.08 -0.77
C ASP A 73 -1.75 3.27 -1.63
N PHE A 74 -2.71 2.63 -0.99
CA PHE A 74 -3.83 2.00 -1.67
C PHE A 74 -5.10 2.05 -0.82
N ALA A 75 -6.25 1.98 -1.49
CA ALA A 75 -7.55 1.86 -0.88
C ALA A 75 -8.29 0.65 -1.46
N LEU A 76 -8.93 -0.14 -0.59
CA LEU A 76 -9.78 -1.25 -0.99
C LEU A 76 -11.20 -0.75 -1.23
N GLY A 77 -11.78 -1.15 -2.36
CA GLY A 77 -13.20 -0.96 -2.66
C GLY A 77 -13.47 -0.06 -3.85
N SER A 78 -14.69 -0.17 -4.37
CA SER A 78 -15.26 0.66 -5.44
C SER A 78 -15.91 1.95 -4.92
N SER A 79 -15.70 2.33 -3.65
CA SER A 79 -16.42 3.44 -3.01
C SER A 79 -15.60 4.73 -2.98
N GLU A 80 -16.29 5.86 -3.16
CA GLU A 80 -15.74 7.23 -3.22
C GLU A 80 -14.91 7.62 -1.97
N LYS A 81 -15.16 6.96 -0.82
CA LYS A 81 -14.42 7.20 0.43
C LYS A 81 -12.97 6.73 0.37
N GLY A 82 -12.69 5.64 -0.35
CA GLY A 82 -11.32 5.17 -0.54
C GLY A 82 -10.51 6.11 -1.46
N MET A 83 -11.20 6.65 -2.47
CA MET A 83 -10.63 7.60 -3.44
C MET A 83 -10.20 8.91 -2.77
N SER A 84 -10.98 9.43 -1.82
CA SER A 84 -10.68 10.70 -1.14
C SER A 84 -9.37 10.64 -0.33
N HIS A 85 -9.06 9.50 0.29
CA HIS A 85 -7.78 9.34 0.99
C HIS A 85 -6.58 9.32 0.04
N LEU A 86 -6.72 8.67 -1.13
CA LEU A 86 -5.69 8.64 -2.16
C LEU A 86 -5.49 10.01 -2.80
N LEU A 87 -6.56 10.78 -3.01
CA LEU A 87 -6.50 12.15 -3.52
C LEU A 87 -5.73 13.08 -2.58
N LEU A 88 -5.93 12.96 -1.27
CA LEU A 88 -5.12 13.70 -0.29
C LEU A 88 -3.64 13.33 -0.37
N LYS A 89 -3.32 12.05 -0.54
CA LYS A 89 -1.93 11.57 -0.70
C LYS A 89 -1.28 12.16 -1.96
N LEU A 90 -2.02 12.17 -3.07
CA LEU A 90 -1.59 12.78 -4.32
C LEU A 90 -1.36 14.29 -4.17
N LEU A 91 -2.24 14.99 -3.46
CA LEU A 91 -2.08 16.42 -3.17
C LEU A 91 -0.81 16.69 -2.35
N MET A 92 -0.54 15.86 -1.33
CA MET A 92 0.68 16.00 -0.53
C MET A 92 1.95 15.76 -1.34
N VAL A 93 1.95 14.78 -2.25
CA VAL A 93 3.11 14.52 -3.12
C VAL A 93 3.26 15.62 -4.17
N SER A 94 2.17 16.10 -4.74
CA SER A 94 2.19 17.22 -5.69
C SER A 94 2.74 18.51 -5.05
N LEU A 95 2.46 18.74 -3.76
CA LEU A 95 3.04 19.86 -3.02
C LEU A 95 4.55 19.71 -2.83
N VAL A 96 5.06 18.49 -2.71
CA VAL A 96 6.50 18.19 -2.64
C VAL A 96 7.18 18.33 -4.01
N MET A 97 6.43 18.20 -5.11
CA MET A 97 6.95 18.36 -6.47
C MET A 97 7.13 19.83 -6.89
N THR A 98 6.53 20.78 -6.17
CA THR A 98 6.60 22.23 -6.47
C THR A 98 7.75 22.87 -5.70
#